data_AF-A0AAV9VBH5-F1
#
_entry.id   AF-A0AAV9VBH5-F1
#
_cell.length_a   1.000
_cell.length_b   1.000
_cell.length_c   1.000
_cell.angle_alpha   90.00
_cell.angle_beta   90.00
_cell.angle_gamma   90.00
#
_symmetry.space_group_name_H-M   'P 1'
#
loop_
_entity.id
_entity.type
_entity.pdbx_description
1 polymer ?
#
loop_
_entity_poly.entity_id
_entity_poly.type
_entity_poly.pdbx_seq_one_letter_code
_entity_poly.pdbx_strand_id
1 'polypeptide(L)'
;MPSLSSQEDDKRRLIARKNKRSESYSSVDTKSAKKTKTKGSFKGAPSMAPDDLNASDEATPKVWGIDALGQYLKSEEANSGPYSVRVIISKGSKTNLDIRVVCSPTQTVVFEVSEDVIWVSSPVMREMLQLGAGQRNEPAHPYHKRFTEIHLKDSDPDALRNLLQIVHCKADPALVDASFDLVKRIARSSEKYQWQRAILPWKKIWADKYLERALEPGYEDWILIARVFGIEEEASKLLSILADECSSLFEDDKSKKKYFMRSGKQVYTENWPREADEILKIRGIRIRRLSMGLSRFKGYLESPDIDEFCDSNLCVNLCYGSMMRAINREGLAAVLEDYELWSGSVIELQEKMNRIRLDTYRSISEHHNCGIVAMKENFEERIRRTH
;
A
#
# COMPACT_ATOMS: atom_id res chain seq x y z
N MET A 1 19.93 1.57 26.36
CA MET A 1 19.53 0.19 26.69
C MET A 1 18.20 0.28 27.44
N PRO A 2 17.05 -0.03 26.81
CA PRO A 2 15.78 -0.05 27.53
C PRO A 2 15.85 -1.12 28.63
N SER A 3 15.30 -0.84 29.81
CA SER A 3 15.25 -1.81 30.90
C SER A 3 14.44 -3.04 30.49
N LEU A 4 14.89 -4.23 30.90
CA LEU A 4 14.21 -5.51 30.67
C LEU A 4 12.72 -5.49 31.09
N SER A 5 12.33 -4.65 32.05
CA SER A 5 10.92 -4.53 32.47
C SER A 5 10.03 -3.89 31.41
N SER A 6 10.57 -3.00 30.55
CA SER A 6 9.79 -2.35 29.49
C SER A 6 9.38 -3.32 28.39
N GLN A 7 10.18 -4.36 28.13
CA GLN A 7 9.88 -5.37 27.09
C GLN A 7 8.84 -6.39 27.55
N GLU A 8 8.76 -6.67 28.86
CA GLU A 8 7.75 -7.57 29.42
C GLU A 8 6.36 -6.92 29.49
N ASP A 9 6.30 -5.62 29.78
CA ASP A 9 5.02 -4.88 29.82
C ASP A 9 4.40 -4.73 28.42
N ASP A 10 5.21 -4.54 27.38
CA ASP A 10 4.74 -4.53 26.00
C ASP A 10 4.24 -5.91 25.54
N LYS A 11 4.91 -7.00 25.94
CA LYS A 11 4.41 -8.37 25.71
C LYS A 11 3.06 -8.61 26.37
N ARG A 12 2.89 -8.18 27.62
CA ARG A 12 1.61 -8.34 28.35
C ARG A 12 0.47 -7.56 27.72
N ARG A 13 0.73 -6.34 27.24
CA ARG A 13 -0.26 -5.51 26.51
C ARG A 13 -0.64 -6.11 25.16
N LEU A 14 0.29 -6.76 24.47
CA LEU A 14 0.03 -7.44 23.19
C LEU A 14 -0.88 -8.66 23.38
N ILE A 15 -0.64 -9.48 24.41
CA ILE A 15 -1.45 -10.67 24.73
C ILE A 15 -2.88 -10.27 25.12
N ALA A 16 -3.05 -9.22 25.93
CA ALA A 16 -4.38 -8.74 26.33
C ALA A 16 -5.22 -8.21 25.16
N ARG A 17 -4.59 -7.64 24.12
CA ARG A 17 -5.30 -7.19 22.90
C ARG A 17 -5.72 -8.35 21.99
N LYS A 18 -5.00 -9.48 21.99
CA LYS A 18 -5.34 -10.65 21.17
C LYS A 18 -6.58 -11.40 21.65
N ASN A 19 -6.73 -11.59 22.96
CA ASN A 19 -7.89 -12.30 23.54
C ASN A 19 -9.22 -11.60 23.25
N LYS A 20 -9.21 -10.29 22.97
CA LYS A 20 -10.43 -9.53 22.64
C LYS A 20 -10.84 -9.64 21.17
N ARG A 21 -9.97 -10.17 20.29
CA ARG A 21 -10.20 -10.25 18.84
C ARG A 21 -10.65 -11.66 18.39
N SER A 22 -10.25 -12.70 19.12
CA SER A 22 -10.60 -14.11 18.83
C SER A 22 -12.08 -14.46 19.05
N GLU A 23 -12.81 -13.70 19.88
CA GLU A 23 -14.25 -13.94 20.11
C GLU A 23 -15.16 -13.44 18.97
N SER A 24 -14.63 -12.73 17.96
CA SER A 24 -15.43 -12.06 16.94
C SER A 24 -15.57 -12.78 15.58
N TYR A 25 -14.96 -13.97 15.40
CA TYR A 25 -14.82 -14.58 14.06
C TYR A 25 -15.31 -16.03 13.89
N SER A 26 -16.15 -16.56 14.79
CA SER A 26 -16.70 -17.92 14.64
C SER A 26 -18.18 -17.96 14.23
N SER A 27 -18.51 -17.56 12.99
CA SER A 27 -19.64 -18.16 12.26
C SER A 27 -19.64 -17.77 10.78
N VAL A 28 -19.06 -18.60 9.90
CA VAL A 28 -19.48 -18.63 8.49
C VAL A 28 -19.41 -20.07 7.97
N ASP A 29 -20.59 -20.58 7.61
CA ASP A 29 -20.85 -21.85 6.94
C ASP A 29 -20.18 -21.94 5.57
N THR A 30 -19.58 -23.09 5.25
CA THR A 30 -19.06 -23.38 3.90
C THR A 30 -19.99 -24.35 3.18
N LYS A 31 -20.68 -23.86 2.14
CA LYS A 31 -21.34 -24.71 1.14
C LYS A 31 -20.46 -24.87 -0.09
N SER A 32 -20.28 -26.14 -0.47
CA SER A 32 -19.53 -26.61 -1.64
C SER A 32 -20.22 -26.26 -2.96
N ALA A 33 -19.44 -25.88 -3.97
CA ALA A 33 -19.86 -25.89 -5.37
C ALA A 33 -18.75 -26.47 -6.27
N LYS A 34 -19.14 -27.52 -7.01
CA LYS A 34 -18.41 -28.20 -8.09
C LYS A 34 -18.56 -27.44 -9.42
N LYS A 35 -17.65 -27.77 -10.36
CA LYS A 35 -17.63 -27.56 -11.84
C LYS A 35 -16.63 -26.49 -12.29
N THR A 36 -15.92 -26.58 -13.42
CA THR A 36 -15.74 -27.59 -14.50
C THR A 36 -14.46 -27.18 -15.25
N LYS A 37 -13.66 -28.16 -15.70
CA LYS A 37 -12.48 -27.96 -16.55
C LYS A 37 -12.90 -27.75 -18.01
N THR A 38 -12.38 -26.71 -18.65
CA THR A 38 -12.28 -26.58 -20.10
C THR A 38 -10.82 -26.35 -20.49
N LYS A 39 -10.30 -27.25 -21.34
CA LYS A 39 -8.95 -27.19 -21.93
C LYS A 39 -9.00 -26.29 -23.17
N GLY A 40 -8.17 -25.26 -23.21
CA GLY A 40 -7.87 -24.47 -24.40
C GLY A 40 -6.38 -24.55 -24.71
N SER A 41 -6.04 -25.13 -25.85
CA SER A 41 -4.69 -25.24 -26.40
C SER A 41 -4.34 -23.95 -27.14
N PHE A 42 -3.16 -23.37 -26.89
CA PHE A 42 -2.58 -22.33 -27.74
C PHE A 42 -1.09 -22.63 -27.99
N LYS A 43 -0.75 -22.75 -29.28
CA LYS A 43 0.61 -22.71 -29.86
C LYS A 43 1.04 -21.24 -29.85
N GLY A 44 2.25 -20.84 -29.46
CA GLY A 44 3.54 -21.18 -30.06
C GLY A 44 4.00 -20.02 -30.95
N ALA A 45 4.91 -19.16 -30.46
CA ALA A 45 5.66 -18.17 -31.24
C ALA A 45 7.01 -17.84 -30.56
N PRO A 46 8.04 -17.40 -31.32
CA PRO A 46 9.42 -17.75 -31.05
C PRO A 46 10.24 -16.71 -30.26
N SER A 47 11.30 -17.26 -29.68
CA SER A 47 12.43 -16.64 -28.99
C SER A 47 13.22 -15.65 -29.89
N MET A 48 13.54 -14.48 -29.34
CA MET A 48 14.69 -13.68 -29.74
C MET A 48 15.56 -13.41 -28.50
N ALA A 49 16.87 -13.56 -28.69
CA ALA A 49 17.93 -13.37 -27.70
C ALA A 49 18.22 -11.87 -27.46
N PRO A 50 18.89 -11.50 -26.35
CA PRO A 50 19.07 -10.12 -25.95
C PRO A 50 20.38 -9.52 -26.50
N ASP A 51 20.33 -8.26 -26.88
CA ASP A 51 21.52 -7.43 -27.10
C ASP A 51 21.84 -6.63 -25.83
N ASP A 52 23.12 -6.68 -25.48
CA ASP A 52 23.80 -5.93 -24.43
C ASP A 52 23.74 -4.42 -24.65
N LEU A 53 23.33 -3.64 -23.63
CA LEU A 53 23.83 -2.27 -23.44
C LEU A 53 23.92 -1.91 -21.96
N ASN A 54 25.17 -1.87 -21.48
CA ASN A 54 25.62 -1.08 -20.34
C ASN A 54 25.39 0.43 -20.61
N ALA A 55 24.88 1.16 -19.62
CA ALA A 55 25.47 2.43 -19.17
C ALA A 55 24.72 2.97 -17.95
N SER A 56 25.51 3.20 -16.91
CA SER A 56 25.29 4.04 -15.74
C SER A 56 24.82 5.45 -16.09
N ASP A 57 23.92 6.02 -15.28
CA ASP A 57 24.08 7.39 -14.75
C ASP A 57 23.12 7.62 -13.55
N GLU A 58 23.71 7.76 -12.36
CA GLU A 58 23.05 8.21 -11.14
C GLU A 58 22.75 9.71 -11.25
N ALA A 59 21.52 10.08 -11.63
CA ALA A 59 21.02 11.44 -11.45
C ALA A 59 20.20 11.52 -10.16
N THR A 60 20.76 12.17 -9.16
CA THR A 60 20.04 12.57 -7.94
C THR A 60 18.86 13.49 -8.30
N PRO A 61 17.65 13.27 -7.73
CA PRO A 61 16.52 14.14 -8.01
C PRO A 61 16.70 15.49 -7.30
N LYS A 62 16.82 16.56 -8.09
CA LYS A 62 16.69 17.94 -7.62
C LYS A 62 15.35 18.09 -6.89
N VAL A 63 15.43 18.43 -5.61
CA VAL A 63 14.29 18.87 -4.81
C VAL A 63 13.87 20.25 -5.31
N TRP A 64 12.73 20.33 -6.01
CA TRP A 64 12.10 21.60 -6.35
C TRP A 64 11.31 22.07 -5.12
N GLY A 65 11.96 22.88 -4.28
CA GLY A 65 11.29 23.63 -3.22
C GLY A 65 10.51 24.79 -3.81
N ILE A 66 9.26 24.97 -3.36
CA ILE A 66 8.43 26.18 -3.09
C ILE A 66 8.50 27.42 -4.02
N ASP A 67 9.53 27.65 -4.83
CA ASP A 67 9.75 28.87 -5.61
C ASP A 67 8.99 28.90 -6.97
N ALA A 68 8.32 27.81 -7.37
CA ALA A 68 7.57 27.75 -8.63
C ALA A 68 6.21 28.48 -8.59
N LEU A 69 5.78 28.98 -7.43
CA LEU A 69 4.56 29.77 -7.28
C LEU A 69 4.69 31.19 -7.87
N GLY A 70 5.91 31.68 -8.14
CA GLY A 70 6.16 33.08 -8.51
C GLY A 70 5.95 33.46 -9.98
N GLN A 71 5.81 32.53 -10.93
CA GLN A 71 5.90 32.87 -12.37
C GLN A 71 4.61 32.76 -13.20
N TYR A 72 3.48 32.32 -12.62
CA TYR A 72 2.22 32.14 -13.38
C TYR A 72 1.00 32.85 -12.76
N LEU A 73 1.21 34.00 -12.15
CA LEU A 73 0.18 34.86 -11.57
C LEU A 73 -0.19 35.99 -12.54
N LYS A 74 -1.04 35.69 -13.54
CA LYS A 74 -1.73 36.76 -14.28
C LYS A 74 -3.00 37.11 -13.49
N SER A 75 -2.93 38.28 -12.85
CA SER A 75 -3.90 38.95 -11.96
C SER A 75 -4.06 38.38 -10.55
N GLU A 76 -3.05 38.58 -9.70
CA GLU A 76 -3.25 38.65 -8.25
C GLU A 76 -3.76 40.03 -7.86
N GLU A 77 -5.00 40.11 -7.38
CA GLU A 77 -5.44 41.23 -6.56
C GLU A 77 -5.08 40.92 -5.10
N ALA A 78 -3.96 41.46 -4.63
CA ALA A 78 -3.56 41.38 -3.23
C ALA A 78 -4.47 42.32 -2.40
N ASN A 79 -5.55 41.78 -1.84
CA ASN A 79 -6.41 42.52 -0.91
C ASN A 79 -6.06 42.17 0.55
N SER A 80 -5.92 43.23 1.36
CA SER A 80 -5.30 43.23 2.69
C SER A 80 -6.15 42.54 3.77
N GLY A 81 -5.74 41.31 4.12
CA GLY A 81 -6.17 40.50 5.27
C GLY A 81 -5.23 39.30 5.38
N PRO A 82 -5.19 38.53 6.49
CA PRO A 82 -4.16 37.51 6.70
C PRO A 82 -4.24 36.42 5.61
N TYR A 83 -3.27 36.48 4.68
CA TYR A 83 -2.92 35.51 3.64
C TYR A 83 -4.09 34.82 2.90
N SER A 84 -4.99 35.57 2.26
CA SER A 84 -5.94 34.97 1.31
C SER A 84 -5.41 35.03 -0.13
N VAL A 85 -5.31 33.88 -0.81
CA VAL A 85 -4.97 33.82 -2.26
C VAL A 85 -6.25 33.56 -3.05
N ARG A 86 -6.55 34.43 -4.01
CA ARG A 86 -7.73 34.31 -4.88
C ARG A 86 -7.29 33.77 -6.23
N VAL A 87 -7.87 32.64 -6.64
CA VAL A 87 -7.60 31.98 -7.92
C VAL A 87 -8.87 31.96 -8.76
N ILE A 88 -8.84 32.54 -9.95
CA ILE A 88 -10.01 32.62 -10.82
C ILE A 88 -9.93 31.55 -11.92
N ILE A 89 -10.93 30.66 -11.98
CA ILE A 89 -11.04 29.59 -12.99
C ILE A 89 -12.37 29.75 -13.76
N SER A 90 -12.37 30.67 -14.73
CA SER A 90 -13.52 30.93 -15.62
C SER A 90 -13.43 30.16 -16.94
N LYS A 91 -14.43 30.12 -17.82
CA LYS A 91 -14.29 29.62 -19.22
C LYS A 91 -14.74 30.72 -20.19
N GLY A 92 -13.82 31.39 -20.87
CA GLY A 92 -14.15 32.52 -21.76
C GLY A 92 -14.45 33.84 -21.02
N SER A 93 -14.71 34.92 -21.77
CA SER A 93 -14.88 36.28 -21.25
C SER A 93 -16.24 36.56 -20.59
N LYS A 94 -17.15 35.58 -20.53
CA LYS A 94 -18.53 35.75 -20.06
C LYS A 94 -19.09 34.61 -19.21
N THR A 95 -18.26 33.77 -18.56
CA THR A 95 -18.85 32.83 -17.58
C THR A 95 -19.18 33.53 -16.30
N ASN A 96 -20.44 33.37 -15.87
CA ASN A 96 -20.87 33.73 -14.54
C ASN A 96 -20.09 32.87 -13.53
N LEU A 97 -19.03 33.47 -12.98
CA LEU A 97 -18.38 32.94 -11.78
C LEU A 97 -19.33 33.22 -10.62
N ASP A 98 -19.93 32.16 -10.09
CA ASP A 98 -21.05 32.25 -9.15
C ASP A 98 -20.77 31.46 -7.85
N ILE A 99 -19.69 30.67 -7.82
CA ILE A 99 -19.23 29.95 -6.63
C ILE A 99 -17.81 30.35 -6.25
N ARG A 100 -17.57 30.43 -4.94
CA ARG A 100 -16.25 30.41 -4.32
C ARG A 100 -16.04 29.08 -3.60
N VAL A 101 -15.03 28.33 -4.02
CA VAL A 101 -14.57 27.15 -3.29
C VAL A 101 -13.44 27.59 -2.38
N VAL A 102 -13.65 27.52 -1.07
CA VAL A 102 -12.72 27.97 -0.05
C VAL A 102 -12.02 26.75 0.55
N CYS A 103 -10.71 26.70 0.45
CA CYS A 103 -9.87 25.65 1.03
C CYS A 103 -8.97 26.26 2.10
N SER A 104 -8.95 25.69 3.32
CA SER A 104 -8.16 26.25 4.42
C SER A 104 -7.61 25.16 5.36
N PRO A 105 -6.39 24.66 5.11
CA PRO A 105 -5.64 23.90 6.11
C PRO A 105 -4.73 24.80 6.97
N THR A 106 -4.14 25.85 6.38
CA THR A 106 -3.24 26.82 7.04
C THR A 106 -3.35 28.21 6.40
N GLN A 107 -3.59 28.23 5.09
CA GLN A 107 -3.85 29.42 4.29
C GLN A 107 -5.20 29.28 3.58
N THR A 108 -6.00 30.34 3.56
CA THR A 108 -7.29 30.33 2.89
C THR A 108 -7.10 30.64 1.41
N VAL A 109 -7.30 29.63 0.56
CA VAL A 109 -7.29 29.78 -0.89
C VAL A 109 -8.73 29.76 -1.39
N VAL A 110 -9.10 30.78 -2.16
CA VAL A 110 -10.45 30.95 -2.71
C VAL A 110 -10.42 30.75 -4.21
N PHE A 111 -11.09 29.70 -4.70
CA PHE A 111 -11.25 29.42 -6.12
C PHE A 111 -12.59 29.95 -6.61
N GLU A 112 -12.59 30.86 -7.57
CA GLU A 112 -13.82 31.30 -8.25
C GLU A 112 -14.07 30.45 -9.48
N VAL A 113 -15.18 29.72 -9.46
CA VAL A 113 -15.56 28.71 -10.46
C VAL A 113 -17.01 28.87 -10.91
N SER A 114 -17.36 28.25 -12.03
CA SER A 114 -18.74 28.22 -12.55
C SER A 114 -19.59 27.15 -11.83
N GLU A 115 -20.77 27.56 -11.36
CA GLU A 115 -21.73 26.70 -10.66
C GLU A 115 -22.18 25.50 -11.48
N ASP A 116 -22.56 25.74 -12.73
CA ASP A 116 -23.04 24.71 -13.63
C ASP A 116 -22.02 23.58 -13.82
N VAL A 117 -20.75 23.94 -13.97
CA VAL A 117 -19.68 22.94 -14.18
C VAL A 117 -19.47 22.11 -12.92
N ILE A 118 -19.43 22.75 -11.74
CA ILE A 118 -19.26 22.05 -10.46
C ILE A 118 -20.46 21.13 -10.19
N TRP A 119 -21.67 21.62 -10.44
CA TRP A 119 -22.93 20.88 -10.26
C TRP A 119 -23.03 19.62 -11.13
N VAL A 120 -22.59 19.72 -12.39
CA VAL A 120 -22.65 18.60 -13.34
C VAL A 120 -21.51 17.60 -13.09
N SER A 121 -20.33 18.07 -12.73
CA SER A 121 -19.11 17.26 -12.67
C SER A 121 -19.00 16.35 -11.45
N SER A 122 -19.59 16.71 -10.30
CA SER A 122 -19.50 15.94 -9.06
C SER A 122 -20.85 15.83 -8.34
N PRO A 123 -21.32 14.61 -8.02
CA PRO A 123 -22.48 14.41 -7.15
C PRO A 123 -22.29 14.99 -5.75
N VAL A 124 -21.08 14.89 -5.19
CA VAL A 124 -20.75 15.42 -3.85
C VAL A 124 -20.83 16.95 -3.83
N MET A 125 -20.25 17.60 -4.85
CA MET A 125 -20.30 19.06 -4.94
C MET A 125 -21.71 19.57 -5.20
N ARG A 126 -22.50 18.84 -5.99
CA ARG A 126 -23.93 19.13 -6.17
C ARG A 126 -24.69 19.12 -4.86
N GLU A 127 -24.49 18.10 -4.03
CA GLU A 127 -25.12 18.00 -2.71
C GLU A 127 -24.68 19.16 -1.79
N MET A 128 -23.38 19.48 -1.76
CA MET A 128 -22.84 20.61 -1.00
C MET A 128 -23.48 21.94 -1.44
N LEU A 129 -23.69 22.13 -2.75
CA LEU A 129 -24.35 23.32 -3.29
C LEU A 129 -25.81 23.42 -2.86
N GLN A 130 -26.55 22.31 -2.89
CA GLN A 130 -27.94 22.26 -2.44
C GLN A 130 -28.07 22.62 -0.95
N LEU A 131 -27.17 22.09 -0.11
CA LEU A 131 -27.13 22.41 1.31
C LEU A 131 -26.81 23.89 1.57
N GLY A 132 -25.88 24.47 0.81
CA GLY A 132 -25.52 25.89 0.91
C GLY A 132 -26.64 26.83 0.42
N ALA A 133 -27.43 26.42 -0.57
CA ALA A 133 -28.54 27.24 -1.09
C ALA A 133 -29.63 27.50 -0.05
N GLY A 134 -29.87 26.56 0.88
CA GLY A 134 -30.88 26.69 1.94
C GLY A 134 -30.53 27.73 3.02
N GLN A 135 -29.26 28.13 3.14
CA GLN A 135 -28.81 29.14 4.12
C GLN A 135 -28.94 30.59 3.60
N ARG A 136 -29.47 30.80 2.39
CA ARG A 136 -29.52 32.12 1.71
C ARG A 136 -30.63 33.09 2.20
N ASN A 137 -31.26 32.84 3.36
CA ASN A 137 -32.47 33.56 3.79
C ASN A 137 -32.28 35.01 4.27
N GLU A 138 -31.05 35.54 4.31
CA GLU A 138 -30.86 36.97 4.62
C GLU A 138 -31.13 37.85 3.39
N PRO A 139 -31.74 39.03 3.52
CA PRO A 139 -31.99 39.94 2.40
C PRO A 139 -30.67 40.44 1.78
N ALA A 140 -30.56 40.36 0.45
CA ALA A 140 -29.35 40.76 -0.28
C ALA A 140 -29.15 42.27 -0.26
N HIS A 141 -27.93 42.72 0.08
CA HIS A 141 -27.53 44.10 -0.15
C HIS A 141 -27.36 44.31 -1.68
N PRO A 142 -27.93 45.36 -2.29
CA PRO A 142 -28.06 45.48 -3.74
C PRO A 142 -26.74 45.67 -4.51
N TYR A 143 -25.60 45.81 -3.81
CA TYR A 143 -24.30 46.11 -4.42
C TYR A 143 -23.29 44.96 -4.38
N HIS A 144 -23.63 43.81 -3.76
CA HIS A 144 -22.70 42.68 -3.68
C HIS A 144 -23.26 41.45 -4.40
N LYS A 145 -22.60 41.04 -5.50
CA LYS A 145 -22.87 39.75 -6.15
C LYS A 145 -22.65 38.66 -5.12
N ARG A 146 -23.73 37.96 -4.73
CA ARG A 146 -23.66 36.84 -3.77
C ARG A 146 -23.03 35.66 -4.48
N PHE A 147 -21.83 35.29 -4.05
CA PHE A 147 -21.23 34.01 -4.40
C PHE A 147 -21.72 32.95 -3.43
N THR A 148 -21.98 31.74 -3.92
CA THR A 148 -22.13 30.58 -3.04
C THR A 148 -20.75 30.17 -2.57
N GLU A 149 -20.53 30.11 -1.26
CA GLU A 149 -19.25 29.67 -0.71
C GLU A 149 -19.34 28.19 -0.30
N ILE A 150 -18.43 27.37 -0.82
CA ILE A 150 -18.27 25.96 -0.42
C ILE A 150 -16.95 25.86 0.35
N HIS A 151 -17.01 25.47 1.61
CA HIS A 151 -15.81 25.29 2.44
C HIS A 151 -15.36 23.82 2.41
N LEU A 152 -14.23 23.57 1.75
CA LEU A 152 -13.62 22.26 1.66
C LEU A 152 -12.52 22.10 2.71
N LYS A 153 -12.90 21.52 3.86
CA LYS A 153 -11.95 21.19 4.94
C LYS A 153 -11.01 20.07 4.50
N ASP A 154 -9.76 20.12 4.97
CA ASP A 154 -8.73 19.09 4.75
C ASP A 154 -8.50 18.75 3.28
N SER A 155 -8.49 19.77 2.42
CA SER A 155 -8.13 19.61 1.00
C SER A 155 -6.78 20.21 0.74
N ASP A 156 -6.05 19.59 -0.19
CA ASP A 156 -4.79 20.13 -0.69
C ASP A 156 -5.11 21.19 -1.75
N PRO A 157 -4.74 22.48 -1.55
CA PRO A 157 -5.09 23.55 -2.49
C PRO A 157 -4.52 23.34 -3.90
N ASP A 158 -3.31 22.79 -4.02
CA ASP A 158 -2.66 22.60 -5.32
C ASP A 158 -3.33 21.49 -6.12
N ALA A 159 -3.62 20.36 -5.47
CA ALA A 159 -4.33 19.25 -6.10
C ALA A 159 -5.75 19.66 -6.49
N LEU A 160 -6.44 20.42 -5.63
CA LEU A 160 -7.77 20.94 -5.91
C LEU A 160 -7.74 21.94 -7.08
N ARG A 161 -6.77 22.84 -7.14
CA ARG A 161 -6.58 23.78 -8.27
C ARG A 161 -6.50 23.03 -9.59
N ASN A 162 -5.61 22.03 -9.66
CA ASN A 162 -5.42 21.22 -10.87
C ASN A 162 -6.69 20.43 -11.23
N LEU A 163 -7.37 19.87 -10.24
CA LEU A 163 -8.61 19.14 -10.46
C LEU A 163 -9.74 20.03 -10.97
N LEU A 164 -9.90 21.22 -10.41
CA LEU A 164 -10.84 22.23 -10.89
C LEU A 164 -10.49 22.68 -12.31
N GLN A 165 -9.20 22.90 -12.61
CA GLN A 165 -8.76 23.20 -13.97
C GLN A 165 -9.13 22.08 -14.96
N ILE A 166 -8.92 20.81 -14.60
CA ILE A 166 -9.33 19.66 -15.42
C ILE A 166 -10.85 19.68 -15.67
N VAL A 167 -11.63 19.81 -14.61
CA VAL A 167 -13.11 19.83 -14.66
C VAL A 167 -13.63 20.99 -15.52
N HIS A 168 -12.96 22.14 -15.49
CA HIS A 168 -13.29 23.31 -16.31
C HIS A 168 -12.71 23.27 -17.74
N CYS A 169 -12.10 22.15 -18.15
CA CYS A 169 -11.42 22.01 -19.45
C CYS A 169 -10.32 23.07 -19.67
N LYS A 170 -9.62 23.42 -18.59
CA LYS A 170 -8.49 24.35 -18.53
C LYS A 170 -7.27 23.72 -17.87
N ALA A 171 -7.10 22.41 -18.05
CA ALA A 171 -5.98 21.69 -17.49
C ALA A 171 -4.65 22.32 -17.94
N ASP A 172 -3.75 22.50 -17.00
CA ASP A 172 -2.40 23.00 -17.27
C ASP A 172 -1.65 21.96 -18.13
N PRO A 173 -1.03 22.35 -19.26
CA PRO A 173 -0.16 21.45 -20.03
C PRO A 173 0.92 20.77 -19.18
N ALA A 174 1.38 21.40 -18.10
CA ALA A 174 2.35 20.81 -17.16
C ALA A 174 1.83 19.54 -16.45
N LEU A 175 0.52 19.29 -16.46
CA LEU A 175 -0.05 18.06 -15.90
C LEU A 175 0.32 16.80 -16.67
N VAL A 176 0.76 16.93 -17.92
CA VAL A 176 1.32 15.81 -18.69
C VAL A 176 2.54 15.25 -17.97
N ASP A 177 3.36 16.15 -17.40
CA ASP A 177 4.57 15.82 -16.67
C ASP A 177 4.42 15.87 -15.15
N ALA A 178 3.18 15.85 -14.64
CA ALA A 178 2.89 15.86 -13.20
C ALA A 178 3.72 14.82 -12.44
N SER A 179 4.24 15.20 -11.28
CA SER A 179 4.97 14.30 -10.38
C SER A 179 4.05 13.26 -9.75
N PHE A 180 4.62 12.14 -9.31
CA PHE A 180 3.84 11.06 -8.68
C PHE A 180 3.05 11.55 -7.46
N ASP A 181 3.68 12.41 -6.64
CA ASP A 181 3.03 12.99 -5.48
C ASP A 181 1.83 13.87 -5.85
N LEU A 182 1.95 14.70 -6.90
CA LEU A 182 0.83 15.50 -7.39
C LEU A 182 -0.30 14.61 -7.93
N VAL A 183 0.02 13.58 -8.72
CA VAL A 183 -0.97 12.63 -9.25
C VAL A 183 -1.70 11.92 -8.10
N LYS A 184 -0.99 11.47 -7.07
CA LYS A 184 -1.57 10.90 -5.85
C LYS A 184 -2.52 11.88 -5.16
N ARG A 185 -2.09 13.14 -4.95
CA ARG A 185 -2.94 14.16 -4.29
C ARG A 185 -4.20 14.49 -5.11
N ILE A 186 -4.09 14.52 -6.44
CA ILE A 186 -5.23 14.67 -7.36
C ILE A 186 -6.16 13.45 -7.26
N ALA A 187 -5.62 12.23 -7.29
CA ALA A 187 -6.40 11.00 -7.17
C ALA A 187 -7.18 10.96 -5.84
N ARG A 188 -6.53 11.30 -4.72
CA ARG A 188 -7.19 11.41 -3.40
C ARG A 188 -8.33 12.41 -3.39
N SER A 189 -8.10 13.60 -3.95
CA SER A 189 -9.12 14.66 -4.03
C SER A 189 -10.27 14.25 -4.95
N SER A 190 -9.96 13.59 -6.06
CA SER A 190 -10.92 13.05 -7.01
C SER A 190 -11.80 11.97 -6.39
N GLU A 191 -11.23 11.07 -5.59
CA GLU A 191 -12.01 10.09 -4.84
C GLU A 191 -12.93 10.74 -3.81
N LYS A 192 -12.39 11.66 -3.00
CA LYS A 192 -13.14 12.39 -1.95
C LYS A 192 -14.36 13.12 -2.51
N TYR A 193 -14.22 13.73 -3.69
CA TYR A 193 -15.26 14.55 -4.31
C TYR A 193 -15.95 13.88 -5.50
N GLN A 194 -15.73 12.59 -5.72
CA GLN A 194 -16.32 11.83 -6.83
C GLN A 194 -16.09 12.44 -8.24
N TRP A 195 -14.87 12.91 -8.51
CA TRP A 195 -14.45 13.44 -9.81
C TRP A 195 -13.69 12.42 -10.67
N GLN A 196 -13.77 11.12 -10.37
CA GLN A 196 -13.01 10.08 -11.09
C GLN A 196 -13.24 10.15 -12.59
N ARG A 197 -14.48 10.40 -13.02
CA ARG A 197 -14.85 10.56 -14.43
C ARG A 197 -14.15 11.73 -15.12
N ALA A 198 -13.95 12.84 -14.42
CA ALA A 198 -13.33 14.04 -14.98
C ALA A 198 -11.84 13.83 -15.27
N ILE A 199 -11.16 13.00 -14.47
CA ILE A 199 -9.74 12.70 -14.64
C ILE A 199 -9.46 11.48 -15.54
N LEU A 200 -10.48 10.74 -15.99
CA LEU A 200 -10.29 9.59 -16.89
C LEU A 200 -9.48 9.89 -18.17
N PRO A 201 -9.60 11.06 -18.84
CA PRO A 201 -8.75 11.38 -19.99
C PRO A 201 -7.25 11.34 -19.67
N TRP A 202 -6.87 11.55 -18.41
CA TRP A 202 -5.49 11.54 -17.93
C TRP A 202 -5.01 10.14 -17.52
N LYS A 203 -5.92 9.16 -17.46
CA LYS A 203 -5.61 7.77 -17.09
C LYS A 203 -4.42 7.24 -17.88
N LYS A 204 -4.48 7.32 -19.21
CA LYS A 204 -3.43 6.77 -20.08
C LYS A 204 -2.09 7.46 -19.82
N ILE A 205 -2.07 8.78 -19.72
CA ILE A 205 -0.85 9.58 -19.54
C ILE A 205 -0.16 9.22 -18.22
N TRP A 206 -0.92 9.22 -17.11
CA TRP A 206 -0.34 8.94 -15.80
C TRP A 206 -0.12 7.45 -15.55
N ALA A 207 -0.94 6.57 -16.13
CA ALA A 207 -0.70 5.12 -16.14
C ALA A 207 0.62 4.81 -16.83
N ASP A 208 0.76 5.16 -18.11
CA ASP A 208 1.94 4.81 -18.90
C ASP A 208 3.24 5.36 -18.26
N LYS A 209 3.18 6.52 -17.60
CA LYS A 209 4.34 7.13 -16.91
C LYS A 209 4.79 6.40 -15.64
N TYR A 210 3.86 5.85 -14.86
CA TYR A 210 4.16 5.34 -13.51
C TYR A 210 3.97 3.84 -13.37
N LEU A 211 3.35 3.16 -14.33
CA LEU A 211 3.05 1.74 -14.25
C LEU A 211 4.29 0.87 -14.08
N GLU A 212 5.38 1.19 -14.78
CA GLU A 212 6.66 0.46 -14.68
C GLU A 212 7.26 0.54 -13.27
N ARG A 213 6.99 1.65 -12.58
CA ARG A 213 7.52 1.95 -11.25
C ARG A 213 6.54 1.61 -10.13
N ALA A 214 5.32 1.22 -10.46
CA ALA A 214 4.26 0.95 -9.50
C ALA A 214 4.64 -0.12 -8.46
N LEU A 215 5.54 -1.03 -8.85
CA LEU A 215 6.01 -2.12 -7.98
C LEU A 215 7.24 -1.72 -7.13
N GLU A 216 7.88 -0.59 -7.41
CA GLU A 216 9.05 -0.12 -6.69
C GLU A 216 8.70 0.37 -5.26
N PRO A 217 9.62 0.23 -4.28
CA PRO A 217 9.48 0.87 -2.98
C PRO A 217 9.34 2.40 -3.07
N GLY A 218 8.31 2.95 -2.44
CA GLY A 218 7.96 4.38 -2.48
C GLY A 218 6.79 4.72 -3.42
N TYR A 219 6.31 3.76 -4.21
CA TYR A 219 5.18 3.90 -5.12
C TYR A 219 3.91 3.19 -4.61
N GLU A 220 3.82 2.87 -3.33
CA GLU A 220 2.72 2.07 -2.77
C GLU A 220 1.35 2.75 -2.88
N ASP A 221 1.33 4.09 -2.88
CA ASP A 221 0.12 4.88 -3.15
C ASP A 221 -0.42 4.70 -4.58
N TRP A 222 0.27 3.93 -5.44
CA TRP A 222 -0.29 3.46 -6.71
C TRP A 222 -1.60 2.70 -6.52
N ILE A 223 -1.80 2.02 -5.38
CA ILE A 223 -3.07 1.36 -5.05
C ILE A 223 -4.24 2.34 -5.14
N LEU A 224 -4.10 3.54 -4.57
CA LEU A 224 -5.13 4.60 -4.63
C LEU A 224 -5.36 5.04 -6.07
N ILE A 225 -4.27 5.30 -6.82
CA ILE A 225 -4.34 5.77 -8.21
C ILE A 225 -5.02 4.73 -9.10
N ALA A 226 -4.63 3.46 -8.95
CA ALA A 226 -5.17 2.33 -9.69
C ALA A 226 -6.67 2.14 -9.41
N ARG A 227 -7.09 2.23 -8.13
CA ARG A 227 -8.51 2.20 -7.74
C ARG A 227 -9.31 3.32 -8.40
N VAL A 228 -8.78 4.55 -8.36
CA VAL A 228 -9.43 5.73 -8.95
C VAL A 228 -9.57 5.60 -10.48
N PHE A 229 -8.61 4.96 -11.14
CA PHE A 229 -8.63 4.73 -12.59
C PHE A 229 -9.25 3.41 -13.03
N GLY A 230 -9.62 2.51 -12.10
CA GLY A 230 -10.07 1.15 -12.41
C GLY A 230 -8.98 0.36 -13.17
N ILE A 231 -7.79 0.27 -12.58
CA ILE A 231 -6.63 -0.50 -13.07
C ILE A 231 -6.37 -1.64 -12.05
N GLU A 232 -7.32 -2.57 -11.95
CA GLU A 232 -7.38 -3.54 -10.85
C GLU A 232 -6.30 -4.63 -10.94
N GLU A 233 -5.83 -4.99 -12.15
CA GLU A 233 -4.86 -6.07 -12.33
C GLU A 233 -3.50 -5.72 -11.73
N GLU A 234 -3.02 -4.50 -11.99
CA GLU A 234 -1.73 -4.03 -11.49
C GLU A 234 -1.80 -3.65 -10.02
N ALA A 235 -2.94 -3.15 -9.55
CA ALA A 235 -3.20 -3.03 -8.12
C ALA A 235 -3.08 -4.39 -7.44
N SER A 236 -3.72 -5.43 -7.97
CA SER A 236 -3.68 -6.79 -7.41
C SER A 236 -2.26 -7.37 -7.35
N LYS A 237 -1.45 -7.13 -8.40
CA LYS A 237 -0.03 -7.51 -8.40
C LYS A 237 0.74 -6.81 -7.28
N LEU A 238 0.54 -5.50 -7.13
CA LEU A 238 1.17 -4.73 -6.06
C LEU A 238 0.74 -5.20 -4.67
N LEU A 239 -0.56 -5.49 -4.45
CA LEU A 239 -1.05 -6.04 -3.18
C LEU A 239 -0.37 -7.37 -2.83
N SER A 240 -0.17 -8.25 -3.83
CA SER A 240 0.54 -9.51 -3.64
C SER A 240 2.00 -9.29 -3.23
N ILE A 241 2.70 -8.35 -3.87
CA ILE A 241 4.10 -8.00 -3.55
C ILE A 241 4.20 -7.41 -2.14
N LEU A 242 3.30 -6.48 -1.81
CA LEU A 242 3.27 -5.88 -0.47
C LEU A 242 2.95 -6.92 0.61
N ALA A 243 2.11 -7.90 0.33
CA ALA A 243 1.86 -9.00 1.26
C ALA A 243 3.11 -9.87 1.51
N ASP A 244 4.06 -9.91 0.59
CA ASP A 244 5.35 -10.61 0.76
C ASP A 244 6.41 -9.76 1.44
N GLU A 245 6.48 -8.47 1.10
CA GLU A 245 7.55 -7.55 1.51
C GLU A 245 7.24 -6.76 2.79
N CYS A 246 5.96 -6.57 3.14
CA CYS A 246 5.58 -5.76 4.30
C CYS A 246 5.58 -6.55 5.61
N SER A 247 5.94 -5.85 6.68
CA SER A 247 5.80 -6.30 8.06
C SER A 247 4.34 -6.37 8.54
N SER A 248 4.14 -6.67 9.82
CA SER A 248 2.90 -6.36 10.53
C SER A 248 2.60 -4.86 10.51
N LEU A 249 1.35 -4.51 10.81
CA LEU A 249 0.91 -3.12 10.92
C LEU A 249 1.36 -2.51 12.24
N PHE A 250 2.02 -1.36 12.17
CA PHE A 250 2.43 -0.55 13.30
C PHE A 250 1.62 0.75 13.34
N GLU A 251 1.63 1.42 14.49
CA GLU A 251 1.03 2.74 14.68
C GLU A 251 2.13 3.70 15.13
N ASP A 252 2.22 4.85 14.47
CA ASP A 252 3.18 5.89 14.83
C ASP A 252 2.69 6.65 16.07
N ASP A 253 3.53 6.73 17.10
CA ASP A 253 3.12 7.27 18.41
C ASP A 253 2.69 8.73 18.35
N LYS A 254 3.30 9.53 17.46
CA LYS A 254 3.08 10.98 17.35
C LYS A 254 1.87 11.30 16.50
N SER A 255 1.81 10.70 15.31
CA SER A 255 0.81 11.01 14.29
C SER A 255 -0.44 10.12 14.39
N LYS A 256 -0.36 9.02 15.15
CA LYS A 256 -1.41 7.97 15.23
C LYS A 256 -1.71 7.30 13.89
N LYS A 257 -0.81 7.47 12.92
CA LYS A 257 -0.96 6.91 11.58
C LYS A 257 -0.48 5.48 11.56
N LYS A 258 -1.19 4.63 10.81
CA LYS A 258 -0.82 3.23 10.66
C LYS A 258 0.11 3.03 9.47
N TYR A 259 1.15 2.23 9.65
CA TYR A 259 2.17 1.99 8.63
C TYR A 259 2.68 0.54 8.62
N PHE A 260 3.22 0.12 7.48
CA PHE A 260 4.05 -1.06 7.34
C PHE A 260 5.53 -0.68 7.26
N MET A 261 6.40 -1.61 7.62
CA MET A 261 7.81 -1.57 7.23
C MET A 261 7.98 -2.34 5.92
N ARG A 262 8.53 -1.69 4.90
CA ARG A 262 8.92 -2.28 3.61
C ARG A 262 10.36 -1.90 3.33
N SER A 263 11.26 -2.88 3.27
CA SER A 263 12.69 -2.63 3.02
C SER A 263 13.30 -1.56 3.94
N GLY A 264 12.93 -1.57 5.22
CA GLY A 264 13.38 -0.61 6.23
C GLY A 264 12.73 0.78 6.17
N LYS A 265 11.81 1.03 5.23
CA LYS A 265 11.07 2.30 5.11
C LYS A 265 9.65 2.15 5.64
N GLN A 266 9.12 3.23 6.22
CA GLN A 266 7.73 3.32 6.67
C GLN A 266 6.81 3.61 5.48
N VAL A 267 5.80 2.77 5.29
CA VAL A 267 4.75 2.92 4.27
C VAL A 267 3.42 3.17 4.97
N TYR A 268 2.93 4.41 4.89
CA TYR A 268 1.67 4.80 5.52
C TYR A 268 0.46 4.31 4.73
N THR A 269 -0.57 3.84 5.44
CA THR A 269 -1.74 3.16 4.86
C THR A 269 -2.98 4.06 4.78
N GLU A 270 -2.86 5.35 5.08
CA GLU A 270 -4.00 6.28 5.21
C GLU A 270 -4.85 6.39 3.95
N ASN A 271 -4.23 6.25 2.78
CA ASN A 271 -4.88 6.41 1.48
C ASN A 271 -5.60 5.12 1.01
N TRP A 272 -5.32 3.98 1.64
CA TRP A 272 -5.79 2.66 1.22
C TRP A 272 -5.99 1.69 2.42
N PRO A 273 -6.79 2.07 3.43
CA PRO A 273 -6.94 1.26 4.65
C PRO A 273 -7.58 -0.12 4.40
N ARG A 274 -8.44 -0.25 3.38
CA ARG A 274 -9.10 -1.52 3.04
C ARG A 274 -8.11 -2.52 2.46
N GLU A 275 -7.25 -2.01 1.57
CA GLU A 275 -6.20 -2.79 0.92
C GLU A 275 -5.11 -3.18 1.92
N ALA A 276 -4.87 -2.37 2.97
CA ALA A 276 -3.99 -2.74 4.07
C ALA A 276 -4.49 -3.97 4.84
N ASP A 277 -5.79 -4.08 5.09
CA ASP A 277 -6.39 -5.28 5.71
C ASP A 277 -6.26 -6.51 4.79
N GLU A 278 -6.40 -6.33 3.48
CA GLU A 278 -6.19 -7.40 2.49
C GLU A 278 -4.73 -7.88 2.44
N ILE A 279 -3.77 -6.95 2.42
CA ILE A 279 -2.33 -7.24 2.50
C ILE A 279 -2.03 -8.08 3.75
N LEU A 280 -2.54 -7.66 4.92
CA LEU A 280 -2.36 -8.40 6.17
C LEU A 280 -2.96 -9.80 6.12
N LYS A 281 -4.11 -9.97 5.47
CA LYS A 281 -4.76 -11.27 5.30
C LYS A 281 -3.93 -12.20 4.41
N ILE A 282 -3.48 -11.73 3.25
CA ILE A 282 -2.64 -12.52 2.33
C ILE A 282 -1.32 -12.89 3.02
N ARG A 283 -0.67 -11.90 3.65
CA ARG A 283 0.55 -12.08 4.45
C ARG A 283 0.36 -13.14 5.54
N GLY A 284 -0.73 -13.06 6.31
CA GLY A 284 -1.04 -14.01 7.39
C GLY A 284 -1.19 -15.46 6.88
N ILE A 285 -1.84 -15.65 5.73
CA ILE A 285 -1.96 -16.97 5.09
C ILE A 285 -0.58 -17.53 4.72
N ARG A 286 0.30 -16.71 4.13
CA ARG A 286 1.65 -17.12 3.72
C ARG A 286 2.54 -17.45 4.92
N ILE A 287 2.57 -16.60 5.94
CA ILE A 287 3.31 -16.85 7.20
C ILE A 287 2.82 -18.14 7.85
N ARG A 288 1.50 -18.35 7.94
CA ARG A 288 0.95 -19.57 8.52
C ARG A 288 1.41 -20.81 7.76
N ARG A 289 1.45 -20.78 6.42
CA ARG A 289 1.94 -21.90 5.61
C ARG A 289 3.41 -22.21 5.89
N LEU A 290 4.27 -21.18 5.94
CA LEU A 290 5.68 -21.32 6.26
C LEU A 290 5.90 -21.88 7.68
N SER A 291 5.24 -21.29 8.68
CA SER A 291 5.27 -21.77 10.07
C SER A 291 4.81 -23.24 10.18
N MET A 292 3.68 -23.59 9.55
CA MET A 292 3.23 -24.99 9.51
C MET A 292 4.23 -25.93 8.82
N GLY A 293 4.92 -25.45 7.79
CA GLY A 293 6.02 -26.20 7.16
C GLY A 293 7.14 -26.50 8.15
N LEU A 294 7.57 -25.49 8.90
CA LEU A 294 8.60 -25.62 9.93
C LEU A 294 8.17 -26.55 11.07
N SER A 295 6.96 -26.38 11.59
CA SER A 295 6.43 -27.22 12.68
C SER A 295 6.26 -28.67 12.25
N ARG A 296 5.85 -28.94 11.00
CA ARG A 296 5.82 -30.30 10.46
C ARG A 296 7.22 -30.89 10.34
N PHE A 297 8.18 -30.11 9.86
CA PHE A 297 9.57 -30.57 9.76
C PHE A 297 10.13 -30.94 11.14
N LYS A 298 9.87 -30.12 12.16
CA LYS A 298 10.16 -30.44 13.56
C LYS A 298 9.46 -31.72 14.02
N GLY A 299 8.16 -31.84 13.76
CA GLY A 299 7.39 -33.03 14.13
C GLY A 299 7.89 -34.32 13.48
N TYR A 300 8.41 -34.27 12.25
CA TYR A 300 9.03 -35.44 11.64
C TYR A 300 10.30 -35.88 12.38
N LEU A 301 11.14 -34.95 12.83
CA LEU A 301 12.35 -35.27 13.59
C LEU A 301 12.06 -35.77 15.02
N GLU A 302 10.89 -35.44 15.57
CA GLU A 302 10.41 -35.93 16.86
C GLU A 302 9.60 -37.24 16.74
N SER A 303 9.26 -37.65 15.52
CA SER A 303 8.44 -38.83 15.27
C SER A 303 9.23 -40.11 15.54
N PRO A 304 8.64 -41.16 16.14
CA PRO A 304 9.28 -42.47 16.22
C PRO A 304 9.56 -43.08 14.84
N ASP A 305 8.80 -42.70 13.81
CA ASP A 305 8.98 -43.21 12.43
C ASP A 305 10.21 -42.60 11.72
N ILE A 306 10.97 -41.72 12.38
CA ILE A 306 12.18 -41.13 11.79
C ILE A 306 13.26 -42.18 11.46
N ASP A 307 13.20 -43.33 12.12
CA ASP A 307 14.08 -44.49 11.87
C ASP A 307 13.95 -45.01 10.43
N GLU A 308 12.83 -44.77 9.73
CA GLU A 308 12.66 -45.09 8.30
C GLU A 308 13.59 -44.24 7.41
N PHE A 309 13.99 -43.05 7.87
CA PHE A 309 14.87 -42.13 7.14
C PHE A 309 16.33 -42.21 7.60
N CYS A 310 16.56 -42.60 8.86
CA CYS A 310 17.90 -42.71 9.44
C CYS A 310 17.89 -43.63 10.67
N ASP A 311 18.57 -44.77 10.59
CA ASP A 311 18.73 -45.75 11.66
C ASP A 311 19.64 -45.29 12.82
N SER A 312 20.47 -44.29 12.57
CA SER A 312 21.37 -43.73 13.58
C SER A 312 20.67 -42.74 14.50
N ASN A 313 20.29 -43.19 15.70
CA ASN A 313 19.80 -42.34 16.79
C ASN A 313 20.72 -41.14 17.07
N LEU A 314 22.04 -41.30 16.93
CA LEU A 314 22.99 -40.20 17.10
C LEU A 314 22.83 -39.15 16.00
N CYS A 315 22.63 -39.56 14.75
CA CYS A 315 22.39 -38.65 13.64
C CYS A 315 21.06 -37.89 13.80
N VAL A 316 19.99 -38.59 14.18
CA VAL A 316 18.67 -37.97 14.43
C VAL A 316 18.78 -36.90 15.52
N ASN A 317 19.39 -37.24 16.67
CA ASN A 317 19.59 -36.30 17.77
C ASN A 317 20.48 -35.11 17.39
N LEU A 318 21.54 -35.35 16.60
CA LEU A 318 22.40 -34.28 16.09
C LEU A 318 21.63 -33.34 15.15
N CYS A 319 20.81 -33.90 14.26
CA CYS A 319 19.97 -33.14 13.34
C CYS A 319 18.93 -32.31 14.09
N TYR A 320 18.19 -32.91 15.03
CA TYR A 320 17.20 -32.21 15.82
C TYR A 320 17.86 -31.09 16.66
N GLY A 321 18.95 -31.39 17.36
CA GLY A 321 19.67 -30.42 18.17
C GLY A 321 20.25 -29.26 17.35
N SER A 322 20.83 -29.53 16.19
CA SER A 322 21.34 -28.48 15.29
C SER A 322 20.22 -27.61 14.72
N MET A 323 19.11 -28.22 14.30
CA MET A 323 17.91 -27.51 13.85
C MET A 323 17.39 -26.55 14.93
N MET A 324 17.17 -27.05 16.14
CA MET A 324 16.60 -26.24 17.23
C MET A 324 17.56 -25.10 17.61
N ARG A 325 18.87 -25.33 17.59
CA ARG A 325 19.86 -24.25 17.78
C ARG A 325 19.78 -23.21 16.67
N ALA A 326 19.62 -23.62 15.41
CA ALA A 326 19.49 -22.71 14.28
C ALA A 326 18.17 -21.91 14.33
N ILE A 327 17.04 -22.55 14.65
CA ILE A 327 15.75 -21.89 14.85
C ILE A 327 15.84 -20.81 15.95
N ASN A 328 16.46 -21.13 17.08
CA ASN A 328 16.67 -20.17 18.16
C ASN A 328 17.59 -19.01 17.72
N ARG A 329 18.68 -19.30 17.01
CA ARG A 329 19.63 -18.31 16.50
C ARG A 329 18.97 -17.32 15.54
N GLU A 330 18.09 -17.79 14.67
CA GLU A 330 17.35 -16.95 13.71
C GLU A 330 16.13 -16.25 14.33
N GLY A 331 15.85 -16.48 15.62
CA GLY A 331 14.72 -15.88 16.33
C GLY A 331 13.36 -16.47 15.92
N LEU A 332 13.33 -17.70 15.42
CA LEU A 332 12.12 -18.36 14.91
C LEU A 332 11.39 -19.23 15.94
N ALA A 333 11.91 -19.33 17.18
CA ALA A 333 11.30 -20.15 18.23
C ALA A 333 9.84 -19.74 18.53
N ALA A 334 9.57 -18.44 18.63
CA ALA A 334 8.20 -17.94 18.85
C ALA A 334 7.25 -18.29 17.69
N VAL A 335 7.77 -18.37 16.46
CA VAL A 335 6.97 -18.70 15.25
C VAL A 335 6.52 -20.16 15.23
N LEU A 336 7.26 -21.05 15.91
CA LEU A 336 6.85 -22.45 16.11
C LEU A 336 5.66 -22.57 17.07
N GLU A 337 5.59 -21.69 18.07
CA GLU A 337 4.53 -21.68 19.08
C GLU A 337 3.28 -21.00 18.53
N ASP A 338 3.42 -19.79 17.99
CA ASP A 338 2.35 -19.00 17.41
C ASP A 338 2.89 -18.15 16.26
N TYR A 339 2.46 -18.46 15.03
CA TYR A 339 2.88 -17.76 13.82
C TYR A 339 2.47 -16.28 13.82
N GLU A 340 1.46 -15.90 14.59
CA GLU A 340 1.04 -14.51 14.72
C GLU A 340 2.01 -13.65 15.54
N LEU A 341 3.01 -14.26 16.20
CA LEU A 341 4.09 -13.53 16.86
C LEU A 341 5.13 -13.00 15.85
N TRP A 342 5.04 -13.42 14.58
CA TRP A 342 5.90 -12.91 13.53
C TRP A 342 5.49 -11.51 13.05
N SER A 343 6.32 -10.51 13.33
CA SER A 343 6.12 -9.13 12.89
C SER A 343 6.84 -8.78 11.58
N GLY A 344 7.83 -9.58 11.15
CA GLY A 344 8.61 -9.34 9.92
C GLY A 344 7.84 -9.60 8.62
N SER A 345 8.51 -9.52 7.47
CA SER A 345 7.88 -9.83 6.18
C SER A 345 7.83 -11.34 5.90
N VAL A 346 7.11 -11.78 4.85
CA VAL A 346 7.13 -13.19 4.41
C VAL A 346 8.51 -13.56 3.90
N ILE A 347 9.12 -12.65 3.11
CA ILE A 347 10.45 -12.83 2.55
C ILE A 347 11.49 -12.95 3.66
N GLU A 348 11.44 -12.09 4.69
CA GLU A 348 12.36 -12.16 5.82
C GLU A 348 12.23 -13.50 6.58
N LEU A 349 11.00 -13.99 6.77
CA LEU A 349 10.75 -15.30 7.38
C LEU A 349 11.37 -16.42 6.54
N GLN A 350 11.12 -16.40 5.23
CA GLN A 350 11.66 -17.38 4.30
C GLN A 350 13.19 -17.37 4.27
N GLU A 351 13.82 -16.19 4.25
CA GLU A 351 15.27 -16.05 4.32
C GLU A 351 15.83 -16.63 5.62
N LYS A 352 15.20 -16.34 6.77
CA LYS A 352 15.56 -16.92 8.08
C LYS A 352 15.42 -18.44 8.08
N MET A 353 14.35 -18.97 7.49
CA MET A 353 14.14 -20.41 7.38
C MET A 353 15.19 -21.07 6.48
N ASN A 354 15.59 -20.42 5.38
CA ASN A 354 16.65 -20.92 4.50
C ASN A 354 18.04 -20.92 5.16
N ARG A 355 18.24 -20.14 6.23
CA ARG A 355 19.47 -20.16 7.03
C ARG A 355 19.52 -21.27 8.09
N ILE A 356 18.43 -22.02 8.28
CA ILE A 356 18.40 -23.16 9.19
C ILE A 356 19.33 -24.25 8.65
N ARG A 357 20.47 -24.44 9.33
CA ARG A 357 21.42 -25.51 9.03
C ARG A 357 21.07 -26.75 9.83
N LEU A 358 21.18 -27.90 9.18
CA LEU A 358 21.04 -29.21 9.78
C LEU A 358 22.38 -29.92 9.69
N ASP A 359 22.92 -30.28 10.84
CA ASP A 359 24.09 -31.12 10.93
C ASP A 359 23.61 -32.57 11.02
N THR A 360 24.04 -33.40 10.07
CA THR A 360 23.80 -34.85 10.08
C THR A 360 25.10 -35.57 10.33
N TYR A 361 25.06 -36.84 10.73
CA TYR A 361 26.28 -37.61 10.96
C TYR A 361 27.12 -37.79 9.68
N ARG A 362 26.54 -37.54 8.50
CA ARG A 362 27.25 -37.48 7.22
C ARG A 362 28.35 -36.42 7.19
N SER A 363 28.25 -35.35 7.98
CA SER A 363 29.32 -34.34 8.08
C SER A 363 30.56 -34.84 8.83
N ILE A 364 30.43 -35.95 9.57
CA ILE A 364 31.48 -36.57 10.37
C ILE A 364 31.96 -37.87 9.72
N SER A 365 31.04 -38.64 9.12
CA SER A 365 31.32 -39.92 8.47
C SER A 365 30.78 -39.93 7.03
N GLU A 366 31.68 -39.97 6.06
CA GLU A 366 31.33 -39.98 4.63
C GLU A 366 30.48 -41.20 4.21
N HIS A 367 30.50 -42.28 5.00
CA HIS A 367 29.79 -43.53 4.70
C HIS A 367 28.36 -43.55 5.26
N HIS A 368 27.95 -42.53 6.02
CA HIS A 368 26.61 -42.48 6.56
C HIS A 368 25.60 -41.96 5.52
N ASN A 369 24.71 -42.86 5.06
CA ASN A 369 23.61 -42.52 4.18
C ASN A 369 22.42 -41.99 5.00
N CYS A 370 22.22 -40.68 5.01
CA CYS A 370 21.19 -40.02 5.82
C CYS A 370 20.02 -39.55 4.95
N GLY A 371 18.86 -40.22 5.05
CA GLY A 371 17.63 -39.82 4.35
C GLY A 371 17.08 -38.45 4.80
N ILE A 372 17.47 -37.98 5.98
CA ILE A 372 17.08 -36.65 6.50
C ILE A 372 17.60 -35.52 5.61
N VAL A 373 18.72 -35.74 4.88
CA VAL A 373 19.23 -34.76 3.91
C VAL A 373 18.21 -34.52 2.79
N ALA A 374 17.61 -35.58 2.25
CA ALA A 374 16.57 -35.46 1.24
C ALA A 374 15.29 -34.80 1.81
N MET A 375 14.96 -35.05 3.09
CA MET A 375 13.85 -34.35 3.75
C MET A 375 14.10 -32.85 3.87
N LYS A 376 15.33 -32.44 4.19
CA LYS A 376 15.76 -31.04 4.25
C LYS A 376 15.63 -30.36 2.90
N GLU A 377 16.13 -30.99 1.84
CA GLU A 377 16.04 -30.46 0.47
C GLU A 377 14.58 -30.28 0.05
N ASN A 378 13.71 -31.24 0.37
CA ASN A 378 12.27 -31.14 0.13
C ASN A 378 11.61 -30.01 0.95
N PHE A 379 12.07 -29.78 2.17
CA PHE A 379 11.61 -28.67 3.01
C PHE A 379 12.01 -27.32 2.42
N GLU A 380 13.28 -27.16 2.02
CA GLU A 380 13.79 -25.95 1.36
C GLU A 380 13.08 -25.68 0.03
N GLU A 381 12.81 -26.71 -0.75
CA GLU A 381 12.03 -26.60 -1.99
C GLU A 381 10.61 -26.11 -1.73
N ARG A 382 9.95 -26.61 -0.67
CA ARG A 382 8.61 -26.17 -0.29
C ARG A 382 8.59 -24.72 0.20
N ILE A 383 9.62 -24.29 0.93
CA ILE A 383 9.78 -22.88 1.29
C ILE A 383 9.87 -22.03 0.03
N ARG A 384 10.73 -22.40 -0.93
CA ARG A 384 10.92 -21.67 -2.19
C ARG A 384 9.65 -21.56 -3.05
N ARG A 385 8.79 -22.57 -3.04
CA ARG A 385 7.52 -22.60 -3.81
C ARG A 385 6.34 -21.84 -3.18
N THR A 386 6.53 -21.19 -2.04
CA THR A 386 5.41 -20.50 -1.37
C THR A 386 5.05 -19.16 -2.06
N HIS A 387 5.84 -18.74 -3.06
CA HIS A 387 5.61 -17.58 -3.94
C HIS A 387 4.83 -17.91 -5.22
#